data_AF-A0A939V5F1-F1
#
_entry.id   AF-A0A939V5F1-F1
#
_cell.length_a   1.000
_cell.length_b   1.000
_cell.length_c   1.000
_cell.angle_alpha   90.00
_cell.angle_beta   90.00
_cell.angle_gamma   90.00
#
_symmetry.space_group_name_H-M   'P 1'
#
loop_
_entity.id
_entity.type
_entity.pdbx_description
1 polymer ?
#
loop_
_entity_poly.entity_id
_entity_poly.type
_entity_poly.pdbx_seq_one_letter_code
_entity_poly.pdbx_strand_id
1 'polypeptide(L)'
;MSDTNYIKNGFESSFDKIIQRRNAFLNGEQSFESEDQPKIVPEEACPALVDENLPEFLDMDASVAAPDNPTDLNNYMAVQDGAAELGKTLLKKLRIQGKWYSRTFQKTQKHAENVLDAGLKLGQYLKQLPTAQGKRTDLQSLDDTSVVKSKKEILEELGITERVSWDLQKLTPEAVEKAKDKARKDCLIVNRKMALEFVKKEHFKRNNVPDKFEGEFGKRPDFNSFIGKRPLYYTQCFASVGVGEEKLEQIGLFPSVVNELEEIRCRWYQERHKNAEIIQGSIDDPEIFEKIVAAHLKHKNKLILASPVCRDFSVAGKRDFDNPRARLIFPVLELARRVNDVNEHILIENVPGFLTASPENWPELNGKEKINLGTYVKRELEKLGYIVNIAVVYGCDYNTAQKRKRAFILASKKGKWLFPEKDERWKTLMETIGHLPPLNNPGDTSKYKWHEFPKSMDEETIKVLRHTPTGSSAQDNDEEYLPRKVDGSRSGAKFQSYNMRNCWGMPAATIMQHNDNPGGHKTIHPGRPLSDGTWTDPRTFSVFEVILITGLDGNYFIPDWADEELIRNVLGDCLLPNVNLALCSMIPGRE
;
A
#
# COMPACT_ATOMS: atom_id res chain seq x y z
N MET A 1 17.36 -24.61 -46.31
CA MET A 1 17.63 -23.16 -46.12
C MET A 1 16.39 -22.39 -46.59
N SER A 2 15.38 -22.20 -45.73
CA SER A 2 14.24 -21.31 -46.05
C SER A 2 13.29 -21.00 -44.88
N ASP A 3 13.49 -21.48 -43.65
CA ASP A 3 12.56 -21.17 -42.52
C ASP A 3 13.07 -20.15 -41.49
N THR A 4 14.34 -19.74 -41.57
CA THR A 4 14.91 -18.75 -40.64
C THR A 4 14.59 -17.29 -41.01
N ASN A 5 14.19 -17.02 -42.25
CA ASN A 5 13.86 -15.66 -42.71
C ASN A 5 12.42 -15.23 -42.36
N TYR A 6 11.48 -16.17 -42.19
CA TYR A 6 10.09 -15.82 -41.86
C TYR A 6 9.93 -15.37 -40.40
N ILE A 7 10.67 -15.99 -39.48
CA ILE A 7 10.71 -15.60 -38.07
C ILE A 7 11.41 -14.24 -37.92
N LYS A 8 12.56 -14.03 -38.58
CA LYS A 8 13.29 -12.75 -38.51
C LYS A 8 12.47 -11.56 -39.04
N ASN A 9 11.81 -11.73 -40.18
CA ASN A 9 11.02 -10.66 -40.80
C ASN A 9 9.71 -10.37 -40.03
N GLY A 10 9.12 -11.37 -39.37
CA GLY A 10 7.97 -11.19 -38.48
C GLY A 10 8.30 -10.36 -37.24
N PHE A 11 9.47 -10.60 -36.63
CA PHE A 11 9.94 -9.84 -35.46
C PHE A 11 10.38 -8.41 -35.83
N GLU A 12 11.07 -8.20 -36.96
CA GLU A 12 11.49 -6.86 -37.43
C GLU A 12 10.28 -5.97 -37.78
N SER A 13 9.26 -6.51 -38.47
CA SER A 13 8.05 -5.73 -38.80
C SER A 13 7.18 -5.37 -37.59
N SER A 14 7.25 -6.17 -36.51
CA SER A 14 6.60 -5.85 -35.23
C SER A 14 7.40 -4.83 -34.45
N PHE A 15 8.74 -4.85 -34.55
CA PHE A 15 9.65 -3.91 -33.90
C PHE A 15 9.44 -2.48 -34.41
N ASP A 16 9.30 -2.28 -35.73
CA ASP A 16 9.06 -0.96 -36.30
C ASP A 16 7.72 -0.35 -35.87
N LYS A 17 6.66 -1.17 -35.81
CA LYS A 17 5.33 -0.74 -35.31
C LYS A 17 5.35 -0.40 -33.82
N ILE A 18 6.19 -1.08 -33.04
CA ILE A 18 6.37 -0.83 -31.60
C ILE A 18 7.20 0.43 -31.37
N ILE A 19 8.25 0.67 -32.17
CA ILE A 19 9.00 1.94 -32.13
C ILE A 19 8.10 3.11 -32.52
N GLN A 20 7.22 2.96 -33.51
CA GLN A 20 6.23 3.99 -33.86
C GLN A 20 5.25 4.29 -32.70
N ARG A 21 4.67 3.25 -32.07
CA ARG A 21 3.77 3.44 -30.90
C ARG A 21 4.50 4.05 -29.69
N ARG A 22 5.77 3.69 -29.48
CA ARG A 22 6.61 4.23 -28.40
C ARG A 22 7.01 5.68 -28.66
N ASN A 23 7.36 6.03 -29.89
CA ASN A 23 7.69 7.41 -30.26
C ASN A 23 6.45 8.31 -30.16
N ALA A 24 5.25 7.81 -30.52
CA ALA A 24 4.00 8.54 -30.31
C ALA A 24 3.69 8.80 -28.82
N PHE A 25 4.02 7.86 -27.94
CA PHE A 25 3.90 8.01 -26.49
C PHE A 25 4.92 9.01 -25.90
N LEU A 26 6.18 8.97 -26.36
CA LEU A 26 7.25 9.83 -25.86
C LEU A 26 7.20 11.27 -26.42
N ASN A 27 6.68 11.46 -27.63
CA ASN A 27 6.54 12.77 -28.26
C ASN A 27 5.27 13.52 -27.83
N GLY A 28 4.42 12.93 -26.98
CA GLY A 28 3.11 13.51 -26.65
C GLY A 28 2.17 13.60 -27.86
N GLU A 29 2.45 12.84 -28.93
CA GLU A 29 1.69 12.83 -30.20
C GLU A 29 0.38 12.03 -30.12
N GLN A 30 -0.10 11.71 -28.91
CA GLN A 30 -1.53 11.77 -28.65
C GLN A 30 -1.91 13.23 -28.42
N SER A 31 -1.94 14.00 -29.50
CA SER A 31 -2.76 15.20 -29.54
C SER A 31 -4.22 14.74 -29.40
N PHE A 32 -4.76 14.85 -28.19
CA PHE A 32 -6.12 15.31 -28.09
C PHE A 32 -6.11 16.69 -28.76
N GLU A 33 -6.60 16.77 -30.00
CA GLU A 33 -7.09 18.05 -30.50
C GLU A 33 -8.08 18.55 -29.47
N SER A 34 -7.63 19.57 -28.72
CA SER A 34 -8.45 20.35 -27.81
C SER A 34 -9.23 21.38 -28.62
N GLU A 35 -9.98 20.90 -29.61
CA GLU A 35 -11.13 21.65 -30.11
C GLU A 35 -12.30 21.25 -29.20
N ASP A 36 -12.84 22.24 -28.51
CA ASP A 36 -13.63 22.15 -27.28
C ASP A 36 -12.81 21.89 -26.00
N GLN A 37 -11.90 22.81 -25.69
CA GLN A 37 -11.88 23.27 -24.29
C GLN A 37 -13.30 23.74 -23.95
N PRO A 38 -14.01 23.14 -22.97
CA PRO A 38 -15.14 23.82 -22.40
C PRO A 38 -14.59 25.15 -21.91
N LYS A 39 -15.06 26.26 -22.51
CA LYS A 39 -15.01 27.56 -21.87
C LYS A 39 -15.36 27.31 -20.42
N ILE A 40 -14.51 27.77 -19.51
CA ILE A 40 -14.84 27.84 -18.08
C ILE A 40 -16.19 28.57 -18.05
N VAL A 41 -17.26 27.79 -17.94
CA VAL A 41 -18.58 28.31 -17.68
C VAL A 41 -18.41 28.95 -16.31
N PRO A 42 -18.76 30.23 -16.14
CA PRO A 42 -18.69 30.86 -14.83
C PRO A 42 -19.36 29.92 -13.83
N GLU A 43 -18.76 29.78 -12.65
CA GLU A 43 -19.37 29.13 -11.49
C GLU A 43 -20.77 29.71 -11.28
N GLU A 44 -21.79 29.16 -11.94
CA GLU A 44 -23.15 29.22 -11.45
C GLU A 44 -23.21 28.15 -10.36
N ALA A 45 -22.68 28.59 -9.22
CA ALA A 45 -22.78 27.95 -7.95
C ALA A 45 -24.22 27.48 -7.74
N CYS A 46 -24.40 26.15 -7.65
CA CYS A 46 -25.29 25.61 -6.62
C CYS A 46 -24.93 26.35 -5.33
N PRO A 47 -25.86 27.07 -4.67
CA PRO A 47 -25.54 28.15 -3.75
C PRO A 47 -24.46 27.69 -2.80
N ALA A 48 -23.24 28.11 -3.09
CA ALA A 48 -22.16 28.05 -2.17
C ALA A 48 -22.69 28.81 -0.96
N LEU A 49 -22.54 28.24 0.23
CA LEU A 49 -22.29 29.08 1.38
C LEU A 49 -20.96 29.78 1.09
N VAL A 50 -21.01 30.81 0.24
CA VAL A 50 -19.99 31.85 0.18
C VAL A 50 -20.04 32.50 1.56
N ASP A 51 -18.86 32.48 2.20
CA ASP A 51 -18.34 33.43 3.19
C ASP A 51 -19.36 34.43 3.75
N GLU A 52 -19.52 34.59 5.07
CA GLU A 52 -18.48 35.28 5.85
C GLU A 52 -18.50 35.02 7.37
N ASN A 53 -19.34 34.12 7.91
CA ASN A 53 -19.41 33.96 9.37
C ASN A 53 -19.46 32.48 9.80
N LEU A 54 -18.29 31.84 9.91
CA LEU A 54 -18.12 30.78 10.92
C LEU A 54 -17.61 31.43 12.21
N PRO A 55 -18.01 30.92 13.38
CA PRO A 55 -17.76 31.64 14.63
C PRO A 55 -16.25 31.73 14.94
N GLU A 56 -15.81 32.87 15.49
CA GLU A 56 -14.42 33.16 15.88
C GLU A 56 -13.75 32.07 16.74
N PHE A 57 -14.52 31.19 17.40
CA PHE A 57 -13.96 30.08 18.18
C PHE A 57 -13.11 29.11 17.34
N LEU A 58 -13.29 29.03 16.02
CA LEU A 58 -12.43 28.21 15.14
C LEU A 58 -11.08 28.86 14.84
N ASP A 59 -10.92 30.15 15.16
CA ASP A 59 -9.67 30.89 15.04
C ASP A 59 -8.88 31.02 16.36
N MET A 60 -9.21 30.19 17.36
CA MET A 60 -8.35 30.01 18.52
C MET A 60 -6.95 29.55 18.08
N ASP A 61 -5.95 30.35 18.42
CA ASP A 61 -4.57 30.14 18.00
C ASP A 61 -3.96 28.96 18.78
N ALA A 62 -3.35 28.01 18.06
CA ALA A 62 -2.65 26.88 18.66
C ALA A 62 -1.24 27.27 19.16
N SER A 63 -0.90 28.56 19.12
CA SER A 63 0.42 29.14 19.43
C SER A 63 0.75 29.25 20.93
N VAL A 64 -0.16 28.85 21.83
CA VAL A 64 0.12 28.87 23.28
C VAL A 64 1.27 27.92 23.59
N ALA A 65 2.39 28.47 24.08
CA ALA A 65 3.54 27.67 24.49
C ALA A 65 3.17 26.73 25.65
N ALA A 66 3.63 25.49 25.59
CA ALA A 66 3.41 24.53 26.67
C ALA A 66 4.14 24.99 27.94
N PRO A 67 3.47 25.06 29.10
CA PRO A 67 4.08 25.48 30.36
C PRO A 67 5.08 24.42 30.87
N ASP A 68 5.96 24.81 31.79
CA ASP A 68 6.99 23.91 32.33
C ASP A 68 6.58 23.24 33.65
N ASN A 69 5.61 23.81 34.39
CA ASN A 69 5.07 23.21 35.61
C ASN A 69 4.16 22.02 35.28
N PRO A 70 4.36 20.83 35.89
CA PRO A 70 3.55 19.62 35.68
C PRO A 70 2.03 19.81 35.80
N THR A 71 1.54 20.59 36.78
CA THR A 71 0.10 20.81 36.96
C THR A 71 -0.49 21.60 35.80
N ASP A 72 0.17 22.70 35.44
CA ASP A 72 -0.25 23.54 34.32
C ASP A 72 -0.09 22.82 32.98
N LEU A 73 0.90 21.92 32.88
CA LEU A 73 1.13 21.09 31.71
C LEU A 73 0.02 20.06 31.52
N ASN A 74 -0.51 19.47 32.58
CA ASN A 74 -1.68 18.58 32.49
C ASN A 74 -2.95 19.36 32.10
N ASN A 75 -3.15 20.55 32.66
CA ASN A 75 -4.26 21.44 32.26
C ASN A 75 -4.14 21.86 30.79
N TYR A 76 -2.93 22.22 30.35
CA TYR A 76 -2.63 22.51 28.95
C TYR A 76 -2.96 21.33 28.04
N MET A 77 -2.56 20.10 28.43
CA MET A 77 -2.92 18.89 27.70
C MET A 77 -4.43 18.72 27.59
N ALA A 78 -5.18 18.93 28.67
CA ALA A 78 -6.64 18.80 28.66
C ALA A 78 -7.32 19.80 27.70
N VAL A 79 -6.85 21.05 27.68
CA VAL A 79 -7.36 22.09 26.75
C VAL A 79 -7.04 21.72 25.30
N GLN A 80 -5.79 21.34 25.02
CA GLN A 80 -5.36 20.96 23.66
C GLN A 80 -6.08 19.69 23.18
N ASP A 81 -6.30 18.71 24.06
CA ASP A 81 -7.03 17.49 23.73
C ASP A 81 -8.50 17.79 23.45
N GLY A 82 -9.14 18.66 24.25
CA GLY A 82 -10.49 19.16 24.00
C GLY A 82 -10.62 19.85 22.63
N ALA A 83 -9.66 20.71 22.27
CA ALA A 83 -9.61 21.36 20.96
C ALA A 83 -9.39 20.35 19.82
N ALA A 84 -8.52 19.36 20.01
CA ALA A 84 -8.31 18.29 19.04
C ALA A 84 -9.56 17.41 18.87
N GLU A 85 -10.28 17.10 19.94
CA GLU A 85 -11.53 16.33 19.89
C GLU A 85 -12.67 17.13 19.23
N LEU A 86 -12.76 18.43 19.51
CA LEU A 86 -13.66 19.32 18.77
C LEU A 86 -13.31 19.33 17.28
N GLY A 87 -12.03 19.52 16.95
CA GLY A 87 -11.51 19.47 15.57
C GLY A 87 -11.84 18.16 14.85
N LYS A 88 -11.61 17.01 15.50
CA LYS A 88 -12.02 15.69 14.99
C LYS A 88 -13.53 15.61 14.79
N THR A 89 -14.31 16.14 15.72
CA THR A 89 -15.77 16.19 15.61
C THR A 89 -16.22 17.06 14.45
N LEU A 90 -15.58 18.20 14.20
CA LEU A 90 -15.86 19.06 13.05
C LEU A 90 -15.54 18.37 11.72
N LEU A 91 -14.37 17.72 11.65
CA LEU A 91 -13.92 16.97 10.48
C LEU A 91 -14.82 15.77 10.18
N LYS A 92 -15.36 15.11 11.21
CA LYS A 92 -16.20 13.92 11.07
C LYS A 92 -17.70 14.25 10.92
N LYS A 93 -18.24 15.13 11.77
CA LYS A 93 -19.69 15.37 11.91
C LYS A 93 -20.19 16.59 11.16
N LEU A 94 -19.41 17.68 11.09
CA LEU A 94 -19.87 18.96 10.49
C LEU A 94 -19.44 19.17 9.03
N ARG A 95 -18.90 18.13 8.37
CA ARG A 95 -18.83 18.02 6.90
C ARG A 95 -18.07 19.16 6.19
N ILE A 96 -17.03 19.70 6.83
CA ILE A 96 -16.22 20.81 6.30
C ILE A 96 -15.43 20.37 5.04
N GLN A 97 -15.33 21.23 4.01
CA GLN A 97 -14.73 20.93 2.69
C GLN A 97 -13.59 21.86 2.26
N GLY A 98 -12.84 21.44 1.24
CA GLY A 98 -11.89 22.28 0.50
C GLY A 98 -10.82 22.91 1.40
N LYS A 99 -10.56 24.20 1.20
CA LYS A 99 -9.58 24.98 2.00
C LYS A 99 -9.83 24.88 3.51
N TRP A 100 -11.09 24.78 3.92
CA TRP A 100 -11.50 24.70 5.32
C TRP A 100 -11.25 23.34 5.93
N TYR A 101 -11.45 22.25 5.19
CA TYR A 101 -11.09 20.91 5.66
C TYR A 101 -9.59 20.86 5.96
N SER A 102 -8.77 21.32 5.02
CA SER A 102 -7.32 21.34 5.19
C SER A 102 -6.89 22.20 6.38
N ARG A 103 -7.49 23.38 6.57
CA ARG A 103 -7.20 24.26 7.72
C ARG A 103 -7.62 23.62 9.05
N THR A 104 -8.83 23.07 9.14
CA THR A 104 -9.33 22.38 10.33
C THR A 104 -8.49 21.15 10.65
N PHE A 105 -8.12 20.35 9.64
CA PHE A 105 -7.24 19.19 9.80
C PHE A 105 -5.87 19.60 10.33
N GLN A 106 -5.23 20.63 9.75
CA GLN A 106 -3.93 21.13 10.20
C GLN A 106 -3.98 21.63 11.65
N LYS A 107 -5.01 22.38 12.03
CA LYS A 107 -5.20 22.84 13.42
C LYS A 107 -5.44 21.69 14.37
N THR A 108 -6.34 20.78 14.01
CA THR A 108 -6.63 19.57 14.80
C THR A 108 -5.36 18.74 15.02
N GLN A 109 -4.58 18.56 13.96
CA GLN A 109 -3.31 17.86 14.00
C GLN A 109 -2.31 18.59 14.92
N LYS A 110 -2.22 19.92 14.82
CA LYS A 110 -1.34 20.73 15.67
C LYS A 110 -1.69 20.60 17.15
N HIS A 111 -2.97 20.69 17.52
CA HIS A 111 -3.41 20.47 18.89
C HIS A 111 -3.07 19.05 19.38
N ALA A 112 -3.30 18.03 18.54
CA ALA A 112 -2.96 16.65 18.88
C ALA A 112 -1.43 16.42 19.03
N GLU A 113 -0.61 17.09 18.22
CA GLU A 113 0.85 17.11 18.37
C GLU A 113 1.28 17.77 19.68
N ASN A 114 0.67 18.91 20.02
CA ASN A 114 0.91 19.63 21.27
C ASN A 114 0.59 18.76 22.51
N VAL A 115 -0.52 17.99 22.48
CA VAL A 115 -0.85 17.02 23.55
C VAL A 115 0.25 15.97 23.69
N LEU A 116 0.78 15.47 22.58
CA LEU A 116 1.79 14.43 22.60
C LEU A 116 3.15 14.93 23.12
N ASP A 117 3.53 16.15 22.75
CA ASP A 117 4.75 16.82 23.24
C ASP A 117 4.67 17.15 24.72
N ALA A 118 3.54 17.71 25.16
CA ALA A 118 3.30 17.96 26.58
C ALA A 118 3.26 16.64 27.38
N GLY A 119 2.67 15.58 26.82
CA GLY A 119 2.68 14.26 27.42
C GLY A 119 4.08 13.66 27.56
N LEU A 120 4.97 13.88 26.58
CA LEU A 120 6.37 13.48 26.66
C LEU A 120 7.10 14.22 27.79
N LYS A 121 6.94 15.55 27.87
CA LYS A 121 7.50 16.37 28.95
C LYS A 121 7.02 15.92 30.33
N LEU A 122 5.70 15.73 30.49
CA LEU A 122 5.12 15.25 31.76
C LEU A 122 5.61 13.85 32.11
N GLY A 123 5.72 12.95 31.12
CA GLY A 123 6.29 11.61 31.30
C GLY A 123 7.74 11.63 31.77
N GLN A 124 8.56 12.58 31.30
CA GLN A 124 9.93 12.78 31.77
C GLN A 124 9.98 13.28 33.21
N TYR A 125 9.13 14.26 33.57
CA TYR A 125 8.99 14.71 34.96
C TYR A 125 8.61 13.55 35.90
N LEU A 126 7.60 12.76 35.53
CA LEU A 126 7.11 11.63 36.33
C LEU A 126 8.15 10.51 36.52
N LYS A 127 9.13 10.38 35.61
CA LYS A 127 10.28 9.48 35.77
C LYS A 127 11.31 10.00 36.77
N GLN A 128 11.47 11.31 36.85
CA GLN A 128 12.46 11.97 37.69
C GLN A 128 11.96 12.19 39.13
N LEU A 129 10.67 11.96 39.39
CA LEU A 129 10.11 12.02 40.74
C LEU A 129 10.86 11.06 41.68
N PRO A 130 11.28 11.53 42.87
CA PRO A 130 11.90 10.66 43.86
C PRO A 130 10.90 9.59 44.27
N THR A 131 11.21 8.33 43.95
CA THR A 131 10.45 7.18 44.45
C THR A 131 10.92 6.89 45.87
N ALA A 132 10.11 7.21 46.88
CA ALA A 132 10.28 6.63 48.20
C ALA A 132 10.22 5.10 48.06
N GLN A 133 11.16 4.39 48.68
CA GLN A 133 11.19 2.93 48.69
C GLN A 133 9.87 2.44 49.30
N GLY A 134 9.16 1.53 48.61
CA GLY A 134 7.84 1.07 49.03
C GLY A 134 7.87 0.57 50.48
N LYS A 135 6.90 1.01 51.29
CA LYS A 135 6.71 0.55 52.66
C LYS A 135 6.50 -0.97 52.66
N ARG A 136 7.53 -1.72 53.06
CA ARG A 136 7.37 -3.10 53.52
C ARG A 136 6.66 -3.04 54.87
N THR A 137 5.51 -3.68 55.00
CA THR A 137 4.61 -3.61 56.18
C THR A 137 5.18 -4.24 57.46
N ASP A 138 6.43 -4.71 57.43
CA ASP A 138 7.04 -5.57 58.44
C ASP A 138 8.31 -5.00 59.11
N LEU A 139 8.67 -3.73 58.90
CA LEU A 139 9.80 -3.08 59.60
C LEU A 139 9.40 -1.71 60.19
N GLN A 140 9.91 -1.43 61.39
CA GLN A 140 9.59 -0.26 62.23
C GLN A 140 9.68 1.09 61.50
N SER A 141 8.81 2.03 61.90
CA SER A 141 8.76 3.40 61.40
C SER A 141 10.01 4.20 61.78
N LEU A 142 10.64 4.84 60.79
CA LEU A 142 11.63 5.89 61.02
C LEU A 142 10.94 7.25 61.16
N ASP A 143 11.58 8.14 61.91
CA ASP A 143 11.09 9.48 62.26
C ASP A 143 10.73 10.34 61.04
N ASP A 144 9.54 10.91 61.11
CA ASP A 144 8.83 11.65 60.07
C ASP A 144 9.30 13.11 60.03
N THR A 145 10.28 13.42 59.16
CA THR A 145 10.69 14.82 58.91
C THR A 145 10.93 15.17 57.44
N SER A 146 10.48 14.36 56.49
CA SER A 146 10.49 14.75 55.07
C SER A 146 9.09 14.65 54.48
N VAL A 147 8.49 15.81 54.19
CA VAL A 147 7.23 15.95 53.44
C VAL A 147 7.46 15.53 51.98
N VAL A 148 7.67 14.23 51.74
CA VAL A 148 7.83 13.67 50.39
C VAL A 148 6.51 12.99 50.05
N LYS A 149 5.69 13.67 49.24
CA LYS A 149 4.46 13.11 48.71
C LYS A 149 4.78 11.82 47.95
N SER A 150 4.03 10.77 48.23
CA SER A 150 4.09 9.53 47.47
C SER A 150 3.74 9.79 46.00
N LYS A 151 4.24 8.95 45.10
CA LYS A 151 3.91 9.06 43.66
C LYS A 151 2.39 9.06 43.45
N LYS A 152 1.64 8.30 44.25
CA LYS A 152 0.18 8.25 44.20
C LYS A 152 -0.45 9.62 44.53
N GLU A 153 -0.04 10.26 45.62
CA GLU A 153 -0.52 11.60 46.00
C GLU A 153 -0.17 12.65 44.94
N ILE A 154 1.02 12.57 44.35
CA ILE A 154 1.41 13.48 43.24
C ILE A 154 0.52 13.25 42.00
N LEU A 155 0.18 12.00 41.67
CA LEU A 155 -0.72 11.71 40.56
C LEU A 155 -2.15 12.19 40.82
N GLU A 156 -2.64 12.09 42.06
CA GLU A 156 -3.93 12.62 42.49
C GLU A 156 -3.97 14.15 42.37
N GLU A 157 -2.91 14.84 42.81
CA GLU A 157 -2.78 16.31 42.67
C GLU A 157 -2.70 16.76 41.21
N LEU A 158 -2.03 15.99 40.37
CA LEU A 158 -1.96 16.24 38.93
C LEU A 158 -3.25 15.84 38.20
N GLY A 159 -4.20 15.17 38.85
CA GLY A 159 -5.45 14.72 38.23
C GLY A 159 -5.25 13.64 37.16
N ILE A 160 -4.19 12.84 37.24
CA ILE A 160 -3.86 11.81 36.24
C ILE A 160 -3.92 10.40 36.84
N THR A 161 -4.44 9.44 36.06
CA THR A 161 -4.51 8.04 36.50
C THR A 161 -3.14 7.36 36.43
N GLU A 162 -2.95 6.30 37.23
CA GLU A 162 -1.72 5.47 37.18
C GLU A 162 -1.47 4.91 35.77
N ARG A 163 -2.53 4.52 35.06
CA ARG A 163 -2.42 4.01 33.69
C ARG A 163 -1.89 5.08 32.74
N VAL A 164 -2.44 6.29 32.81
CA VAL A 164 -1.99 7.43 32.01
C VAL A 164 -0.53 7.76 32.34
N SER A 165 -0.19 7.82 33.62
CA SER A 165 1.18 8.02 34.10
C SER A 165 2.15 7.00 33.51
N TRP A 166 1.80 5.71 33.52
CA TRP A 166 2.63 4.65 32.97
C TRP A 166 2.82 4.77 31.46
N ASP A 167 1.75 5.07 30.72
CA ASP A 167 1.81 5.27 29.28
C ASP A 167 2.66 6.51 28.91
N LEU A 168 2.53 7.63 29.63
CA LEU A 168 3.34 8.83 29.40
C LEU A 168 4.83 8.58 29.68
N GLN A 169 5.15 7.88 30.77
CA GLN A 169 6.53 7.49 31.09
C GLN A 169 7.13 6.55 30.02
N LYS A 170 6.35 5.91 29.16
CA LYS A 170 6.92 5.08 28.08
C LYS A 170 7.30 5.87 26.84
N LEU A 171 6.79 7.09 26.67
CA LEU A 171 7.08 7.91 25.50
C LEU A 171 8.58 8.23 25.44
N THR A 172 9.09 8.26 24.21
CA THR A 172 10.45 8.71 23.88
C THR A 172 10.36 9.79 22.80
N PRO A 173 11.32 10.75 22.75
CA PRO A 173 11.33 11.78 21.71
C PRO A 173 11.27 11.19 20.30
N GLU A 174 12.06 10.14 20.04
CA GLU A 174 12.10 9.46 18.75
C GLU A 174 10.76 8.82 18.37
N ALA A 175 10.08 8.16 19.33
CA ALA A 175 8.79 7.53 19.05
C ALA A 175 7.66 8.55 18.83
N VAL A 176 7.74 9.70 19.51
CA VAL A 176 6.83 10.82 19.32
C VAL A 176 7.00 11.42 17.92
N GLU A 177 8.22 11.77 17.52
CA GLU A 177 8.48 12.32 16.18
C GLU A 177 8.09 11.33 15.07
N LYS A 178 8.48 10.05 15.18
CA LYS A 178 8.05 9.00 14.24
C LYS A 178 6.53 8.89 14.14
N ALA A 179 5.80 9.09 15.25
CA ALA A 179 4.35 9.06 15.26
C ALA A 179 3.74 10.29 14.57
N LYS A 180 4.30 11.49 14.78
CA LYS A 180 3.88 12.71 14.08
C LYS A 180 4.12 12.60 12.58
N ASP A 181 5.32 12.19 12.18
CA ASP A 181 5.67 12.01 10.77
C ASP A 181 4.75 11.01 10.09
N LYS A 182 4.51 9.87 10.75
CA LYS A 182 3.56 8.87 10.26
C LYS A 182 2.14 9.43 10.15
N ALA A 183 1.68 10.18 11.15
CA ALA A 183 0.35 10.77 11.17
C ALA A 183 0.16 11.77 10.02
N ARG A 184 1.13 12.69 9.83
CA ARG A 184 1.16 13.64 8.70
C ARG A 184 1.17 12.92 7.36
N LYS A 185 2.07 11.93 7.21
CA LYS A 185 2.20 11.13 5.99
C LYS A 185 0.96 10.29 5.69
N ASP A 186 0.21 9.88 6.70
CA ASP A 186 -1.01 9.09 6.55
C ASP A 186 -2.31 9.90 6.59
N CYS A 187 -2.22 11.24 6.73
CA CYS A 187 -3.35 12.14 6.97
C CYS A 187 -4.26 11.67 8.13
N LEU A 188 -3.64 11.23 9.23
CA LEU A 188 -4.30 10.85 10.47
C LEU A 188 -4.05 11.90 11.53
N ILE A 189 -5.00 12.06 12.46
CA ILE A 189 -4.74 12.84 13.68
C ILE A 189 -3.88 12.03 14.64
N VAL A 190 -2.68 12.53 14.95
CA VAL A 190 -1.73 11.85 15.83
C VAL A 190 -2.34 11.62 17.22
N ASN A 191 -1.93 10.55 17.90
CA ASN A 191 -2.31 10.32 19.29
C ASN A 191 -1.24 9.50 20.03
N ARG A 192 -1.35 9.46 21.36
CA ARG A 192 -0.45 8.72 22.25
C ARG A 192 -0.31 7.24 21.90
N LYS A 193 -1.39 6.56 21.47
CA LYS A 193 -1.34 5.14 21.10
C LYS A 193 -0.39 4.92 19.92
N MET A 194 -0.40 5.81 18.93
CA MET A 194 0.51 5.74 17.77
C MET A 194 1.97 5.81 18.20
N ALA A 195 2.33 6.71 19.12
CA ALA A 195 3.69 6.80 19.66
C ALA A 195 4.11 5.56 20.46
N LEU A 196 3.22 5.02 21.29
CA LEU A 196 3.50 3.80 22.06
C LEU A 196 3.73 2.57 21.17
N GLU A 197 3.08 2.49 20.01
CA GLU A 197 3.35 1.42 19.03
C GLU A 197 4.77 1.50 18.45
N PHE A 198 5.34 2.70 18.29
CA PHE A 198 6.74 2.84 17.91
C PHE A 198 7.69 2.40 19.03
N VAL A 199 7.40 2.74 20.29
CA VAL A 199 8.18 2.28 21.45
C VAL A 199 8.21 0.75 21.51
N LYS A 200 7.06 0.09 21.33
CA LYS A 200 6.96 -1.38 21.28
C LYS A 200 7.81 -1.98 20.15
N LYS A 201 7.76 -1.37 18.96
CA LYS A 201 8.54 -1.83 17.79
C LYS A 201 10.04 -1.70 18.02
N GLU A 202 10.51 -0.59 18.59
CA GLU A 202 11.93 -0.40 18.90
C GLU A 202 12.41 -1.38 19.98
N HIS A 203 11.60 -1.63 21.02
CA HIS A 203 11.91 -2.67 22.01
C HIS A 203 11.98 -4.07 21.39
N PHE A 204 11.08 -4.38 20.44
CA PHE A 204 11.13 -5.64 19.71
C PHE A 204 12.39 -5.76 18.84
N LYS A 205 12.77 -4.70 18.10
CA LYS A 205 14.00 -4.66 17.28
C LYS A 205 15.27 -4.82 18.12
N ARG A 206 15.30 -4.26 19.33
CA ARG A 206 16.47 -4.36 20.22
C ARG A 206 16.68 -5.78 20.74
N ASN A 207 15.60 -6.53 20.90
CA ASN A 207 15.64 -7.88 21.48
C ASN A 207 15.58 -9.00 20.43
N ASN A 208 15.23 -8.69 19.19
CA ASN A 208 15.25 -9.59 18.04
C ASN A 208 15.93 -8.86 16.88
N VAL A 209 17.05 -9.36 16.38
CA VAL A 209 17.68 -8.87 15.14
C VAL A 209 17.29 -9.82 14.00
N PRO A 210 16.10 -9.68 13.38
CA PRO A 210 15.85 -10.34 12.11
C PRO A 210 16.81 -9.75 11.07
N ASP A 211 17.18 -10.56 10.07
CA ASP A 211 17.88 -10.09 8.88
C ASP A 211 17.14 -8.85 8.32
N LYS A 212 17.83 -7.71 8.33
CA LYS A 212 17.29 -6.46 7.84
C LYS A 212 17.37 -6.46 6.31
N PHE A 213 16.29 -6.87 5.66
CA PHE A 213 16.10 -6.74 4.21
C PHE A 213 15.82 -5.28 3.82
N GLU A 214 16.79 -4.40 4.10
CA GLU A 214 16.68 -2.94 3.87
C GLU A 214 17.00 -2.56 2.42
N GLY A 215 17.82 -3.37 1.73
CA GLY A 215 18.19 -3.19 0.32
C GLY A 215 19.04 -1.96 0.03
N GLU A 216 19.70 -1.97 -1.11
CA GLU A 216 20.46 -0.82 -1.62
C GLU A 216 19.74 -0.15 -2.78
N PHE A 217 19.65 1.18 -2.71
CA PHE A 217 18.91 2.02 -3.64
C PHE A 217 19.86 2.85 -4.51
N GLY A 218 19.42 3.18 -5.73
CA GLY A 218 20.16 4.01 -6.67
C GLY A 218 19.23 4.89 -7.51
N LYS A 219 19.82 5.95 -8.06
CA LYS A 219 19.12 6.90 -8.93
C LYS A 219 18.52 6.20 -10.15
N ARG A 220 17.26 6.51 -10.46
CA ARG A 220 16.57 5.96 -11.63
C ARG A 220 17.24 6.45 -12.93
N PRO A 221 17.37 5.59 -13.96
CA PRO A 221 17.82 6.03 -15.27
C PRO A 221 16.78 6.92 -15.93
N ASP A 222 17.23 7.79 -16.84
CA ASP A 222 16.33 8.46 -17.77
C ASP A 222 15.72 7.39 -18.70
N PHE A 223 14.39 7.37 -18.85
CA PHE A 223 13.72 6.42 -19.74
C PHE A 223 14.18 6.57 -21.19
N ASN A 224 14.65 7.74 -21.60
CA ASN A 224 15.25 7.93 -22.93
C ASN A 224 16.53 7.12 -23.14
N SER A 225 17.23 6.71 -22.08
CA SER A 225 18.43 5.87 -22.17
C SER A 225 18.15 4.46 -22.74
N PHE A 226 16.89 4.01 -22.72
CA PHE A 226 16.50 2.72 -23.29
C PHE A 226 16.25 2.77 -24.80
N ILE A 227 16.25 3.96 -25.42
CA ILE A 227 16.05 4.09 -26.87
C ILE A 227 17.21 3.41 -27.62
N GLY A 228 16.87 2.53 -28.57
CA GLY A 228 17.85 1.81 -29.40
C GLY A 228 18.56 0.63 -28.70
N LYS A 229 18.26 0.36 -27.42
CA LYS A 229 18.83 -0.78 -26.71
C LYS A 229 18.31 -2.12 -27.24
N ARG A 230 19.16 -3.14 -27.16
CA ARG A 230 18.78 -4.51 -27.57
C ARG A 230 17.64 -5.02 -26.68
N PRO A 231 16.61 -5.66 -27.27
CA PRO A 231 15.57 -6.32 -26.51
C PRO A 231 16.13 -7.34 -25.52
N LEU A 232 15.53 -7.41 -24.34
CA LEU A 232 15.78 -8.45 -23.36
C LEU A 232 14.53 -9.32 -23.23
N TYR A 233 14.69 -10.61 -23.49
CA TYR A 233 13.59 -11.57 -23.40
C TYR A 233 13.58 -12.28 -22.04
N TYR A 234 12.38 -12.50 -21.52
CA TYR A 234 12.19 -13.09 -20.20
C TYR A 234 11.23 -14.26 -20.18
N THR A 235 11.43 -15.12 -19.18
CA THR A 235 10.46 -16.12 -18.74
C THR A 235 9.67 -15.55 -17.56
N GLN A 236 8.35 -15.50 -17.69
CA GLN A 236 7.44 -15.18 -16.57
C GLN A 236 6.93 -16.49 -15.94
N CYS A 237 7.06 -16.63 -14.64
CA CYS A 237 6.42 -17.68 -13.85
C CYS A 237 5.30 -17.08 -13.00
N PHE A 238 4.16 -17.78 -12.92
CA PHE A 238 2.95 -17.31 -12.22
C PHE A 238 2.42 -16.00 -12.82
N ALA A 239 2.24 -16.00 -14.15
CA ALA A 239 2.03 -14.80 -14.93
C ALA A 239 0.69 -14.09 -14.70
N SER A 240 -0.32 -14.80 -14.18
CA SER A 240 -1.70 -14.35 -14.22
C SER A 240 -2.05 -13.90 -15.65
N VAL A 241 -2.50 -12.66 -15.83
CA VAL A 241 -2.82 -12.09 -17.15
C VAL A 241 -1.82 -11.02 -17.63
N GLY A 242 -0.68 -10.86 -16.95
CA GLY A 242 0.37 -9.94 -17.40
C GLY A 242 0.26 -8.48 -16.94
N VAL A 243 -0.62 -8.18 -15.97
CA VAL A 243 -0.84 -6.80 -15.47
C VAL A 243 0.44 -6.14 -14.98
N GLY A 244 1.28 -6.89 -14.26
CA GLY A 244 2.52 -6.36 -13.69
C GLY A 244 3.59 -6.07 -14.75
N GLU A 245 3.45 -6.66 -15.91
CA GLU A 245 4.39 -6.60 -17.02
C GLU A 245 3.98 -5.59 -18.10
N GLU A 246 2.77 -5.02 -18.01
CA GLU A 246 2.16 -4.18 -19.06
C GLU A 246 3.08 -3.07 -19.60
N LYS A 247 3.93 -2.52 -18.74
CA LYS A 247 4.82 -1.40 -19.08
C LYS A 247 6.25 -1.81 -19.45
N LEU A 248 6.61 -3.09 -19.34
CA LEU A 248 8.00 -3.54 -19.54
C LEU A 248 8.49 -3.41 -20.98
N GLU A 249 7.58 -3.50 -21.97
CA GLU A 249 7.92 -3.29 -23.38
C GLU A 249 8.46 -1.88 -23.64
N GLN A 250 8.09 -0.89 -22.82
CA GLN A 250 8.57 0.50 -22.92
C GLN A 250 10.08 0.61 -22.72
N ILE A 251 10.65 -0.27 -21.89
CA ILE A 251 12.10 -0.37 -21.63
C ILE A 251 12.73 -1.53 -22.38
N GLY A 252 12.07 -2.07 -23.42
CA GLY A 252 12.62 -3.12 -24.28
C GLY A 252 12.70 -4.50 -23.62
N LEU A 253 11.85 -4.79 -22.65
CA LEU A 253 11.66 -6.13 -22.08
C LEU A 253 10.44 -6.79 -22.73
N PHE A 254 10.60 -8.00 -23.24
CA PHE A 254 9.53 -8.71 -23.94
C PHE A 254 9.33 -10.12 -23.39
N PRO A 255 8.08 -10.56 -23.17
CA PRO A 255 7.81 -11.93 -22.78
C PRO A 255 8.06 -12.85 -23.97
N SER A 256 8.82 -13.93 -23.76
CA SER A 256 8.99 -15.00 -24.76
C SER A 256 8.46 -16.34 -24.25
N VAL A 257 8.51 -16.57 -22.94
CA VAL A 257 7.98 -17.78 -22.28
C VAL A 257 7.16 -17.36 -21.08
N VAL A 258 5.97 -17.92 -20.94
CA VAL A 258 5.04 -17.55 -19.88
C VAL A 258 4.45 -18.82 -19.30
N ASN A 259 4.58 -19.01 -17.99
CA ASN A 259 3.91 -20.09 -17.27
C ASN A 259 2.80 -19.53 -16.37
N GLU A 260 1.61 -20.12 -16.51
CA GLU A 260 0.42 -19.83 -15.71
C GLU A 260 -0.42 -21.09 -15.55
N LEU A 261 -1.05 -21.25 -14.39
CA LEU A 261 -1.84 -22.44 -14.06
C LEU A 261 -3.22 -22.39 -14.73
N GLU A 262 -3.89 -21.25 -14.63
CA GLU A 262 -5.31 -21.11 -15.00
C GLU A 262 -5.48 -20.85 -16.50
N GLU A 263 -6.20 -21.74 -17.19
CA GLU A 263 -6.45 -21.66 -18.64
C GLU A 263 -7.02 -20.30 -19.08
N ILE A 264 -8.00 -19.79 -18.32
CA ILE A 264 -8.65 -18.52 -18.65
C ILE A 264 -7.67 -17.34 -18.56
N ARG A 265 -6.69 -17.41 -17.67
CA ARG A 265 -5.64 -16.39 -17.54
C ARG A 265 -4.60 -16.52 -18.66
N CYS A 266 -4.22 -17.75 -19.02
CA CYS A 266 -3.40 -18.04 -20.19
C CYS A 266 -4.01 -17.46 -21.48
N ARG A 267 -5.32 -17.67 -21.67
CA ARG A 267 -6.06 -17.15 -22.82
C ARG A 267 -5.99 -15.61 -22.89
N TRP A 268 -6.27 -14.92 -21.78
CA TRP A 268 -6.15 -13.46 -21.72
C TRP A 268 -4.72 -13.02 -22.07
N TYR A 269 -3.71 -13.63 -21.43
CA TYR A 269 -2.31 -13.29 -21.67
C TYR A 269 -1.94 -13.44 -23.16
N GLN A 270 -2.34 -14.56 -23.79
CA GLN A 270 -2.04 -14.85 -25.19
C GLN A 270 -2.67 -13.85 -26.16
N GLU A 271 -3.90 -13.38 -25.90
CA GLU A 271 -4.57 -12.38 -26.74
C GLU A 271 -3.82 -11.05 -26.77
N ARG A 272 -3.17 -10.68 -25.66
CA ARG A 272 -2.33 -9.47 -25.54
C ARG A 272 -0.91 -9.67 -26.08
N HIS A 273 -0.30 -10.82 -25.81
CA HIS A 273 1.10 -11.14 -26.16
C HIS A 273 1.16 -12.34 -27.12
N LYS A 274 0.75 -12.11 -28.37
CA LYS A 274 0.60 -13.16 -29.40
C LYS A 274 1.86 -13.97 -29.71
N ASN A 275 3.04 -13.43 -29.41
CA ASN A 275 4.33 -14.05 -29.72
C ASN A 275 4.93 -14.81 -28.52
N ALA A 276 4.33 -14.73 -27.34
CA ALA A 276 4.81 -15.46 -26.16
C ALA A 276 4.42 -16.94 -26.26
N GLU A 277 5.37 -17.83 -25.95
CA GLU A 277 5.12 -19.27 -25.79
C GLU A 277 4.49 -19.50 -24.42
N ILE A 278 3.17 -19.71 -24.39
CA ILE A 278 2.40 -19.94 -23.16
C ILE A 278 2.47 -21.42 -22.80
N ILE A 279 2.95 -21.71 -21.60
CA ILE A 279 3.03 -23.05 -21.01
C ILE A 279 2.04 -23.11 -19.85
N GLN A 280 0.83 -23.55 -20.16
CA GLN A 280 -0.23 -23.73 -19.17
C GLN A 280 0.07 -24.95 -18.29
N GLY A 281 0.01 -24.76 -16.97
CA GLY A 281 0.08 -25.82 -15.98
C GLY A 281 0.85 -25.43 -14.73
N SER A 282 0.82 -26.30 -13.72
CA SER A 282 1.59 -26.10 -12.50
C SER A 282 3.09 -26.20 -12.78
N ILE A 283 3.87 -25.23 -12.32
CA ILE A 283 5.35 -25.34 -12.37
C ILE A 283 5.89 -26.50 -11.53
N ASP A 284 5.10 -27.02 -10.59
CA ASP A 284 5.46 -28.17 -9.75
C ASP A 284 5.20 -29.51 -10.44
N ASP A 285 4.50 -29.51 -11.59
CA ASP A 285 4.34 -30.69 -12.43
C ASP A 285 5.64 -30.93 -13.22
N PRO A 286 6.26 -32.11 -13.14
CA PRO A 286 7.54 -32.38 -13.81
C PRO A 286 7.52 -32.19 -15.33
N GLU A 287 6.44 -32.57 -16.02
CA GLU A 287 6.36 -32.41 -17.47
C GLU A 287 6.24 -30.94 -17.87
N ILE A 288 5.44 -30.18 -17.11
CA ILE A 288 5.29 -28.73 -17.32
C ILE A 288 6.61 -28.02 -17.00
N PHE A 289 7.27 -28.40 -15.91
CA PHE A 289 8.56 -27.85 -15.51
C PHE A 289 9.61 -28.04 -16.60
N GLU A 290 9.75 -29.25 -17.15
CA GLU A 290 10.71 -29.51 -18.23
C GLU A 290 10.37 -28.73 -19.51
N LYS A 291 9.09 -28.51 -19.83
CA LYS A 291 8.68 -27.62 -20.93
C LYS A 291 9.15 -26.18 -20.68
N ILE A 292 9.02 -25.66 -19.45
CA ILE A 292 9.47 -24.32 -19.08
C ILE A 292 10.99 -24.19 -19.25
N VAL A 293 11.75 -25.15 -18.73
CA VAL A 293 13.22 -25.19 -18.87
C VAL A 293 13.62 -25.22 -20.34
N ALA A 294 13.03 -26.12 -21.13
CA ALA A 294 13.33 -26.27 -22.55
C ALA A 294 13.03 -24.98 -23.33
N ALA A 295 11.87 -24.36 -23.08
CA ALA A 295 11.49 -23.11 -23.74
C ALA A 295 12.42 -21.95 -23.34
N HIS A 296 12.75 -21.81 -22.06
CA HIS A 296 13.69 -20.78 -21.59
C HIS A 296 15.04 -20.87 -22.31
N LEU A 297 15.60 -22.09 -22.41
CA LEU A 297 16.88 -22.35 -23.09
C LEU A 297 16.79 -22.11 -24.60
N LYS A 298 15.70 -22.58 -25.24
CA LYS A 298 15.42 -22.39 -26.67
C LYS A 298 15.39 -20.91 -27.05
N HIS A 299 14.71 -20.09 -26.26
CA HIS A 299 14.58 -18.64 -26.49
C HIS A 299 15.77 -17.83 -25.95
N LYS A 300 16.72 -18.48 -25.26
CA LYS A 300 17.90 -17.87 -24.65
C LYS A 300 17.57 -16.71 -23.71
N ASN A 301 16.51 -16.89 -22.92
CA ASN A 301 16.02 -15.85 -22.02
C ASN A 301 17.08 -15.44 -21.00
N LYS A 302 17.17 -14.14 -20.74
CA LYS A 302 18.19 -13.55 -19.85
C LYS A 302 17.64 -13.13 -18.50
N LEU A 303 16.32 -13.14 -18.36
CA LEU A 303 15.61 -12.73 -17.16
C LEU A 303 14.53 -13.76 -16.82
N ILE A 304 14.45 -14.06 -15.53
CA ILE A 304 13.30 -14.72 -14.91
C ILE A 304 12.56 -13.69 -14.06
N LEU A 305 11.26 -13.57 -14.30
CA LEU A 305 10.33 -12.84 -13.45
C LEU A 305 9.41 -13.87 -12.79
N ALA A 306 9.36 -13.89 -11.46
CA ALA A 306 8.57 -14.87 -10.72
C ALA A 306 7.76 -14.20 -9.61
N SER A 307 6.47 -14.53 -9.54
CA SER A 307 5.57 -14.10 -8.47
C SER A 307 4.88 -15.31 -7.79
N PRO A 308 5.63 -16.16 -7.05
CA PRO A 308 5.04 -17.36 -6.44
C PRO A 308 3.87 -17.05 -5.52
N VAL A 309 2.90 -17.95 -5.47
CA VAL A 309 1.65 -17.77 -4.72
C VAL A 309 1.95 -17.38 -3.26
N CYS A 310 1.35 -16.28 -2.81
CA CYS A 310 1.74 -15.59 -1.58
C CYS A 310 0.73 -15.73 -0.41
N ARG A 311 -0.40 -16.44 -0.63
CA ARG A 311 -1.55 -16.46 0.28
C ARG A 311 -1.17 -16.99 1.67
N ASP A 312 -0.30 -17.99 1.70
CA ASP A 312 0.15 -18.67 2.92
C ASP A 312 1.19 -17.86 3.71
N PHE A 313 1.70 -16.75 3.18
CA PHE A 313 2.63 -15.85 3.86
C PHE A 313 1.98 -14.54 4.35
N SER A 314 0.75 -14.26 3.92
CA SER A 314 0.04 -13.00 4.23
C SER A 314 -0.47 -12.97 5.67
N VAL A 315 -0.38 -11.79 6.32
CA VAL A 315 -0.99 -11.53 7.64
C VAL A 315 -2.53 -11.62 7.57
N ALA A 316 -3.11 -11.32 6.41
CA ALA A 316 -4.56 -11.38 6.21
C ALA A 316 -5.08 -12.80 5.90
N GLY A 317 -4.17 -13.77 5.66
CA GLY A 317 -4.50 -15.18 5.44
C GLY A 317 -4.29 -16.03 6.71
N LYS A 318 -4.51 -17.35 6.60
CA LYS A 318 -4.36 -18.30 7.72
C LYS A 318 -2.91 -18.61 8.11
N ARG A 319 -1.92 -18.20 7.29
CA ARG A 319 -0.51 -18.59 7.41
C ARG A 319 -0.28 -20.10 7.50
N ASP A 320 -0.75 -20.80 6.47
CA ASP A 320 -0.68 -22.25 6.39
C ASP A 320 0.57 -22.69 5.60
N PHE A 321 1.67 -22.89 6.32
CA PHE A 321 2.94 -23.30 5.72
C PHE A 321 3.00 -24.79 5.32
N ASP A 322 1.98 -25.58 5.67
CA ASP A 322 1.85 -26.98 5.28
C ASP A 322 1.24 -27.11 3.88
N ASN A 323 0.59 -26.05 3.40
CA ASN A 323 0.06 -25.97 2.06
C ASN A 323 1.21 -26.13 1.03
N PRO A 324 1.10 -27.07 0.07
CA PRO A 324 2.09 -27.24 -1.00
C PRO A 324 2.39 -25.94 -1.75
N ARG A 325 1.42 -25.03 -1.85
CA ARG A 325 1.59 -23.73 -2.51
C ARG A 325 2.63 -22.83 -1.85
N ALA A 326 2.83 -22.95 -0.55
CA ALA A 326 3.85 -22.19 0.16
C ALA A 326 5.27 -22.56 -0.34
N ARG A 327 5.46 -23.79 -0.84
CA ARG A 327 6.72 -24.33 -1.35
C ARG A 327 7.06 -23.98 -2.80
N LEU A 328 6.20 -23.22 -3.50
CA LEU A 328 6.37 -22.89 -4.93
C LEU A 328 7.60 -22.01 -5.25
N ILE A 329 8.31 -21.52 -4.24
CA ILE A 329 9.63 -20.91 -4.42
C ILE A 329 10.70 -21.94 -4.84
N PHE A 330 10.61 -23.20 -4.41
CA PHE A 330 11.65 -24.20 -4.72
C PHE A 330 11.71 -24.56 -6.21
N PRO A 331 10.58 -24.76 -6.93
CA PRO A 331 10.60 -24.88 -8.39
C PRO A 331 11.25 -23.68 -9.09
N VAL A 332 11.09 -22.45 -8.58
CA VAL A 332 11.75 -21.26 -9.15
C VAL A 332 13.27 -21.31 -8.97
N LEU A 333 13.75 -21.73 -7.79
CA LEU A 333 15.19 -21.91 -7.55
C LEU A 333 15.77 -23.05 -8.40
N GLU A 334 15.00 -24.13 -8.57
CA GLU A 334 15.36 -25.24 -9.44
C GLU A 334 15.45 -24.79 -10.91
N LEU A 335 14.49 -23.97 -11.39
CA LEU A 335 14.55 -23.37 -12.72
C LEU A 335 15.82 -22.52 -12.87
N ALA A 336 16.10 -21.63 -11.90
CA ALA A 336 17.30 -20.80 -11.89
C ALA A 336 18.59 -21.63 -11.97
N ARG A 337 18.64 -22.79 -11.29
CA ARG A 337 19.76 -23.73 -11.35
C ARG A 337 19.88 -24.40 -12.73
N ARG A 338 18.77 -24.86 -13.30
CA ARG A 338 18.74 -25.59 -14.59
C ARG A 338 19.09 -24.71 -15.79
N VAL A 339 18.78 -23.41 -15.71
CA VAL A 339 19.03 -22.45 -16.81
C VAL A 339 20.19 -21.49 -16.51
N ASN A 340 20.98 -21.79 -15.49
CA ASN A 340 21.98 -20.88 -14.92
C ASN A 340 22.99 -20.36 -15.95
N ASP A 341 23.36 -21.16 -16.94
CA ASP A 341 24.36 -20.79 -17.97
C ASP A 341 23.85 -19.74 -18.95
N VAL A 342 22.53 -19.60 -19.09
CA VAL A 342 21.90 -18.69 -20.04
C VAL A 342 21.34 -17.47 -19.31
N ASN A 343 20.70 -17.67 -18.16
CA ASN A 343 20.03 -16.63 -17.40
C ASN A 343 21.01 -15.69 -16.68
N GLU A 344 20.71 -14.38 -16.68
CA GLU A 344 21.59 -13.34 -16.15
C GLU A 344 20.96 -12.56 -14.98
N HIS A 345 19.64 -12.52 -14.92
CA HIS A 345 18.87 -11.74 -13.96
C HIS A 345 17.66 -12.52 -13.43
N ILE A 346 17.31 -12.32 -12.18
CA ILE A 346 16.11 -12.89 -11.56
C ILE A 346 15.45 -11.83 -10.68
N LEU A 347 14.15 -11.64 -10.85
CA LEU A 347 13.31 -10.87 -9.95
C LEU A 347 12.25 -11.80 -9.35
N ILE A 348 12.21 -11.86 -8.02
CA ILE A 348 11.19 -12.61 -7.29
C ILE A 348 10.36 -11.60 -6.48
N GLU A 349 9.05 -11.58 -6.73
CA GLU A 349 8.08 -10.78 -5.99
C GLU A 349 7.33 -11.64 -4.96
N ASN A 350 7.07 -11.08 -3.78
CA ASN A 350 6.14 -11.67 -2.82
C ASN A 350 5.61 -10.67 -1.78
N VAL A 351 4.75 -11.13 -0.88
CA VAL A 351 4.34 -10.36 0.31
C VAL A 351 5.49 -10.26 1.33
N PRO A 352 5.57 -9.20 2.16
CA PRO A 352 6.67 -9.04 3.12
C PRO A 352 6.87 -10.19 4.11
N GLY A 353 5.79 -10.90 4.46
CA GLY A 353 5.84 -12.05 5.36
C GLY A 353 6.67 -13.22 4.83
N PHE A 354 6.80 -13.33 3.50
CA PHE A 354 7.61 -14.35 2.82
C PHE A 354 9.06 -14.31 3.30
N LEU A 355 9.68 -13.14 3.31
CA LEU A 355 11.09 -12.99 3.69
C LEU A 355 11.38 -13.47 5.12
N THR A 356 10.44 -13.25 6.03
CA THR A 356 10.59 -13.58 7.46
C THR A 356 10.04 -14.96 7.83
N ALA A 357 9.47 -15.70 6.88
CA ALA A 357 8.91 -17.02 7.15
C ALA A 357 10.04 -17.99 7.51
N SER A 358 9.84 -18.79 8.57
CA SER A 358 10.78 -19.85 8.97
C SER A 358 9.98 -21.07 9.45
N PRO A 359 9.26 -21.78 8.55
CA PRO A 359 8.49 -22.96 8.93
C PRO A 359 9.37 -24.06 9.53
N GLU A 360 9.02 -24.53 10.73
CA GLU A 360 9.81 -25.54 11.46
C GLU A 360 9.73 -26.95 10.87
N ASN A 361 8.88 -27.16 9.87
CA ASN A 361 8.67 -28.45 9.21
C ASN A 361 9.23 -28.48 7.78
N TRP A 362 9.95 -27.45 7.36
CA TRP A 362 10.58 -27.40 6.05
C TRP A 362 12.03 -27.90 6.15
N PRO A 363 12.34 -29.11 5.63
CA PRO A 363 13.68 -29.68 5.74
C PRO A 363 14.78 -28.76 5.18
N GLU A 364 14.45 -27.98 4.15
CA GLU A 364 15.35 -27.02 3.50
C GLU A 364 15.81 -25.89 4.45
N LEU A 365 15.02 -25.60 5.48
CA LEU A 365 15.25 -24.52 6.45
C LEU A 365 15.67 -25.04 7.85
N ASN A 366 15.59 -26.35 8.08
CA ASN A 366 15.81 -27.00 9.37
C ASN A 366 17.26 -27.49 9.59
N GLY A 367 18.24 -26.86 8.97
CA GLY A 367 19.66 -27.18 9.16
C GLY A 367 20.18 -26.84 10.57
N LYS A 368 21.52 -26.82 10.74
CA LYS A 368 22.17 -26.41 12.02
C LYS A 368 21.87 -24.95 12.41
N GLU A 369 21.43 -24.13 11.47
CA GLU A 369 21.02 -22.73 11.66
C GLU A 369 19.54 -22.58 11.30
N LYS A 370 18.70 -22.10 12.22
CA LYS A 370 17.32 -21.68 11.90
C LYS A 370 17.39 -20.39 11.09
N ILE A 371 17.21 -20.47 9.78
CA ILE A 371 17.20 -19.31 8.87
C ILE A 371 15.81 -19.06 8.30
N ASN A 372 15.50 -17.79 8.02
CA ASN A 372 14.27 -17.43 7.32
C ASN A 372 14.39 -17.67 5.80
N LEU A 373 13.24 -17.72 5.13
CA LEU A 373 13.13 -18.04 3.71
C LEU A 373 13.81 -17.00 2.82
N GLY A 374 13.79 -15.71 3.18
CA GLY A 374 14.51 -14.67 2.43
C GLY A 374 16.02 -14.92 2.42
N THR A 375 16.59 -15.28 3.56
CA THR A 375 18.01 -15.62 3.72
C THR A 375 18.37 -16.93 3.02
N TYR A 376 17.48 -17.93 3.05
CA TYR A 376 17.66 -19.16 2.29
C TYR A 376 17.72 -18.89 0.77
N VAL A 377 16.73 -18.19 0.21
CA VAL A 377 16.69 -17.86 -1.23
C VAL A 377 17.91 -17.05 -1.63
N LYS A 378 18.33 -16.09 -0.80
CA LYS A 378 19.57 -15.33 -1.01
C LYS A 378 20.78 -16.27 -1.16
N ARG A 379 20.99 -17.18 -0.19
CA ARG A 379 22.11 -18.13 -0.19
C ARG A 379 22.10 -19.03 -1.42
N GLU A 380 20.94 -19.55 -1.82
CA GLU A 380 20.83 -20.41 -3.02
C GLU A 380 21.17 -19.66 -4.31
N LEU A 381 20.70 -18.42 -4.46
CA LEU A 381 21.05 -17.60 -5.63
C LEU A 381 22.53 -17.18 -5.63
N GLU A 382 23.11 -16.84 -4.48
CA GLU A 382 24.53 -16.51 -4.37
C GLU A 382 25.43 -17.70 -4.75
N LYS A 383 25.06 -18.94 -4.38
CA LYS A 383 25.76 -20.17 -4.83
C LYS A 383 25.77 -20.32 -6.35
N LEU A 384 24.74 -19.83 -7.04
CA LEU A 384 24.65 -19.85 -8.51
C LEU A 384 25.43 -18.70 -9.17
N GLY A 385 26.07 -17.83 -8.38
CA GLY A 385 26.90 -16.71 -8.83
C GLY A 385 26.15 -15.39 -9.01
N TYR A 386 24.94 -15.25 -8.47
CA TYR A 386 24.21 -13.98 -8.51
C TYR A 386 24.60 -13.07 -7.35
N ILE A 387 24.67 -11.76 -7.61
CA ILE A 387 24.69 -10.71 -6.59
C ILE A 387 23.23 -10.40 -6.23
N VAL A 388 22.87 -10.58 -4.96
CA VAL A 388 21.48 -10.47 -4.49
C VAL A 388 21.26 -9.19 -3.68
N ASN A 389 20.18 -8.47 -3.98
CA ASN A 389 19.71 -7.29 -3.27
C ASN A 389 18.22 -7.47 -2.91
N ILE A 390 17.86 -7.27 -1.65
CA ILE A 390 16.51 -7.57 -1.14
C ILE A 390 15.96 -6.37 -0.38
N ALA A 391 14.76 -5.92 -0.76
CA ALA A 391 14.08 -4.84 -0.08
C ALA A 391 12.56 -5.07 -0.02
N VAL A 392 11.92 -4.28 0.85
CA VAL A 392 10.46 -4.15 0.89
C VAL A 392 10.07 -2.72 0.54
N VAL A 393 9.24 -2.56 -0.49
CA VAL A 393 8.85 -1.25 -1.03
C VAL A 393 7.32 -1.12 -1.11
N TYR A 394 6.84 0.12 -1.24
CA TYR A 394 5.41 0.40 -1.46
C TYR A 394 5.14 0.73 -2.93
N GLY A 395 3.95 0.39 -3.41
CA GLY A 395 3.45 0.84 -4.72
C GLY A 395 3.49 2.35 -4.89
N CYS A 396 3.04 3.08 -3.87
CA CYS A 396 3.07 4.53 -3.85
C CYS A 396 4.46 5.17 -3.78
N ASP A 397 5.53 4.38 -3.60
CA ASP A 397 6.90 4.88 -3.80
C ASP A 397 7.24 5.06 -5.29
N TYR A 398 6.40 4.55 -6.22
CA TYR A 398 6.60 4.53 -7.68
C TYR A 398 5.33 4.92 -8.46
N ASN A 399 4.96 6.19 -8.42
CA ASN A 399 3.88 6.86 -9.17
C ASN A 399 2.55 6.08 -9.26
N THR A 400 2.18 5.39 -8.18
CA THR A 400 0.96 4.56 -8.11
C THR A 400 0.13 4.95 -6.91
N ALA A 401 -1.17 5.19 -7.09
CA ALA A 401 -2.04 5.65 -6.00
C ALA A 401 -2.52 4.51 -5.08
N GLN A 402 -1.62 3.61 -4.69
CA GLN A 402 -1.93 2.45 -3.88
C GLN A 402 -0.81 2.13 -2.86
N LYS A 403 -1.17 2.01 -1.57
CA LYS A 403 -0.25 1.63 -0.48
C LYS A 403 -0.01 0.11 -0.41
N ARG A 404 0.33 -0.53 -1.53
CA ARG A 404 0.62 -1.97 -1.59
C ARG A 404 2.07 -2.24 -1.23
N LYS A 405 2.31 -2.92 -0.11
CA LYS A 405 3.66 -3.30 0.33
C LYS A 405 4.05 -4.65 -0.26
N ARG A 406 5.24 -4.74 -0.86
CA ARG A 406 5.79 -5.97 -1.47
C ARG A 406 7.28 -6.13 -1.19
N ALA A 407 7.69 -7.38 -1.04
CA ALA A 407 9.07 -7.81 -0.94
C ALA A 407 9.58 -8.18 -2.33
N PHE A 408 10.81 -7.80 -2.62
CA PHE A 408 11.48 -8.14 -3.87
C PHE A 408 12.87 -8.67 -3.58
N ILE A 409 13.24 -9.74 -4.29
CA ILE A 409 14.59 -10.27 -4.36
C ILE A 409 15.07 -10.00 -5.79
N LEU A 410 16.05 -9.10 -5.92
CA LEU A 410 16.69 -8.77 -7.18
C LEU A 410 18.05 -9.47 -7.22
N ALA A 411 18.28 -10.29 -8.23
CA ALA A 411 19.51 -11.05 -8.38
C ALA A 411 20.09 -10.86 -9.78
N SER A 412 21.39 -10.58 -9.89
CA SER A 412 22.05 -10.39 -11.19
C SER A 412 23.49 -10.90 -11.21
N LYS A 413 23.92 -11.43 -12.36
CA LYS A 413 25.32 -11.77 -12.66
C LYS A 413 26.13 -10.63 -13.29
N LYS A 414 25.47 -9.55 -13.70
CA LYS A 414 26.09 -8.42 -14.44
C LYS A 414 26.48 -7.25 -13.54
N GLY A 415 26.24 -7.37 -12.24
CA GLY A 415 26.46 -6.31 -11.26
C GLY A 415 25.35 -6.32 -10.23
N LYS A 416 25.41 -5.38 -9.28
CA LYS A 416 24.37 -5.27 -8.26
C LYS A 416 23.15 -4.57 -8.83
N TRP A 417 22.01 -5.26 -8.84
CA TRP A 417 20.73 -4.66 -9.23
C TRP A 417 20.21 -3.80 -8.07
N LEU A 418 20.35 -2.48 -8.19
CA LEU A 418 19.91 -1.53 -7.19
C LEU A 418 18.39 -1.35 -7.24
N PHE A 419 17.77 -1.13 -6.09
CA PHE A 419 16.40 -0.66 -6.05
C PHE A 419 16.33 0.78 -6.56
N PRO A 420 15.31 1.16 -7.33
CA PRO A 420 15.13 2.54 -7.74
C PRO A 420 14.82 3.42 -6.52
N GLU A 421 15.44 4.61 -6.44
CA GLU A 421 15.05 5.64 -5.49
C GLU A 421 13.54 5.93 -5.56
N LYS A 422 12.95 6.31 -4.43
CA LYS A 422 11.51 6.54 -4.28
C LYS A 422 11.13 7.92 -4.80
N ASP A 423 9.88 8.07 -5.23
CA ASP A 423 9.34 9.39 -5.56
C ASP A 423 9.30 10.29 -4.31
N GLU A 424 9.54 11.59 -4.50
CA GLU A 424 9.54 12.58 -3.41
C GLU A 424 8.17 12.69 -2.73
N ARG A 425 7.09 12.49 -3.49
CA ARG A 425 5.71 12.53 -3.00
C ARG A 425 4.90 11.36 -3.54
N TRP A 426 3.92 10.95 -2.76
CA TRP A 426 2.98 9.90 -3.16
C TRP A 426 1.85 10.47 -4.02
N LYS A 427 1.50 9.75 -5.10
CA LYS A 427 0.33 10.06 -5.93
C LYS A 427 -0.95 9.79 -5.15
N THR A 428 -1.87 10.76 -5.16
CA THR A 428 -3.11 10.72 -4.37
C THR A 428 -4.28 10.15 -5.18
N LEU A 429 -5.36 9.77 -4.48
CA LEU A 429 -6.63 9.42 -5.12
C LEU A 429 -7.24 10.60 -5.88
N MET A 430 -7.11 11.83 -5.38
CA MET A 430 -7.62 13.02 -6.07
C MET A 430 -6.98 13.20 -7.45
N GLU A 431 -5.65 13.03 -7.54
CA GLU A 431 -4.93 13.12 -8.82
C GLU A 431 -5.25 11.96 -9.76
N THR A 432 -5.66 10.81 -9.22
CA THR A 432 -5.83 9.58 -10.02
C THR A 432 -7.25 9.41 -10.53
N ILE A 433 -8.26 9.65 -9.70
CA ILE A 433 -9.68 9.41 -10.05
C ILE A 433 -10.59 10.62 -9.76
N GLY A 434 -10.06 11.71 -9.18
CA GLY A 434 -10.89 12.84 -8.76
C GLY A 434 -11.60 13.61 -9.88
N HIS A 435 -11.14 13.44 -11.12
CA HIS A 435 -11.71 14.03 -12.34
C HIS A 435 -12.85 13.19 -12.94
N LEU A 436 -13.11 11.98 -12.42
CA LEU A 436 -14.18 11.11 -12.92
C LEU A 436 -15.55 11.61 -12.42
N PRO A 437 -16.61 11.47 -13.23
CA PRO A 437 -17.96 11.82 -12.80
C PRO A 437 -18.42 10.92 -11.63
N PRO A 438 -19.21 11.43 -10.68
CA PRO A 438 -19.71 10.60 -9.58
C PRO A 438 -20.68 9.53 -10.09
N LEU A 439 -20.69 8.36 -9.45
CA LEU A 439 -21.70 7.32 -9.64
C LEU A 439 -22.45 7.17 -8.31
N ASN A 440 -23.64 7.75 -8.24
CA ASN A 440 -24.39 7.93 -7.00
C ASN A 440 -25.45 6.86 -6.77
N ASN A 441 -25.96 6.24 -7.82
CA ASN A 441 -27.09 5.32 -7.77
C ASN A 441 -26.81 4.05 -8.59
N PRO A 442 -27.44 2.91 -8.21
CA PRO A 442 -27.44 1.71 -9.04
C PRO A 442 -27.89 2.02 -10.48
N GLY A 443 -27.11 1.56 -11.45
CA GLY A 443 -27.34 1.84 -12.88
C GLY A 443 -26.58 3.06 -13.42
N ASP A 444 -25.98 3.89 -12.56
CA ASP A 444 -25.13 5.00 -13.02
C ASP A 444 -23.92 4.47 -13.79
N THR A 445 -23.62 5.10 -14.92
CA THR A 445 -22.46 4.81 -15.78
C THR A 445 -21.85 6.10 -16.29
N SER A 446 -20.70 6.01 -16.95
CA SER A 446 -20.08 7.15 -17.64
C SER A 446 -19.55 6.78 -19.02
N LYS A 447 -18.95 7.74 -19.73
CA LYS A 447 -18.29 7.51 -21.02
C LYS A 447 -17.09 6.54 -20.97
N TYR A 448 -16.52 6.29 -19.80
CA TYR A 448 -15.38 5.39 -19.64
C TYR A 448 -15.87 3.94 -19.51
N LYS A 449 -15.39 3.03 -20.35
CA LYS A 449 -15.67 1.58 -20.25
C LYS A 449 -15.29 1.11 -18.84
N TRP A 450 -16.14 0.28 -18.23
CA TRP A 450 -15.96 -0.24 -16.86
C TRP A 450 -16.08 0.79 -15.72
N HIS A 451 -16.52 2.02 -16.02
CA HIS A 451 -16.87 3.01 -15.02
C HIS A 451 -18.39 3.02 -14.79
N GLU A 452 -18.83 2.01 -14.05
CA GLU A 452 -20.23 1.74 -13.70
C GLU A 452 -20.40 1.53 -12.20
N PHE A 453 -21.60 1.82 -11.68
CA PHE A 453 -21.92 1.64 -10.27
C PHE A 453 -21.81 0.14 -9.91
N PRO A 454 -20.96 -0.25 -8.94
CA PRO A 454 -20.74 -1.67 -8.64
C PRO A 454 -22.01 -2.40 -8.24
N LYS A 455 -22.26 -3.55 -8.88
CA LYS A 455 -23.47 -4.37 -8.68
C LYS A 455 -23.53 -5.05 -7.32
N SER A 456 -22.40 -5.14 -6.62
CA SER A 456 -22.27 -5.72 -5.28
C SER A 456 -22.87 -4.86 -4.16
N MET A 457 -23.24 -3.62 -4.46
CA MET A 457 -23.73 -2.65 -3.46
C MET A 457 -25.22 -2.85 -3.19
N ASP A 458 -25.56 -3.28 -1.97
CA ASP A 458 -26.95 -3.37 -1.51
C ASP A 458 -27.48 -2.01 -1.00
N GLU A 459 -28.81 -1.88 -0.95
CA GLU A 459 -29.49 -0.63 -0.56
C GLU A 459 -29.13 -0.15 0.85
N GLU A 460 -28.97 -1.07 1.80
CA GLU A 460 -28.63 -0.72 3.19
C GLU A 460 -27.20 -0.20 3.28
N THR A 461 -26.25 -0.85 2.60
CA THR A 461 -24.88 -0.36 2.51
C THR A 461 -24.82 1.00 1.82
N ILE A 462 -25.59 1.21 0.75
CA ILE A 462 -25.68 2.51 0.07
C ILE A 462 -26.20 3.58 1.03
N LYS A 463 -27.30 3.30 1.75
CA LYS A 463 -27.87 4.21 2.75
C LYS A 463 -26.83 4.58 3.81
N VAL A 464 -26.14 3.59 4.37
CA VAL A 464 -25.08 3.81 5.37
C VAL A 464 -23.96 4.70 4.81
N LEU A 465 -23.48 4.39 3.60
CA LEU A 465 -22.35 5.11 3.00
C LEU A 465 -22.71 6.54 2.58
N ARG A 466 -23.97 6.84 2.24
CA ARG A 466 -24.44 8.22 2.03
C ARG A 466 -24.27 9.09 3.26
N HIS A 467 -24.21 8.50 4.46
CA HIS A 467 -24.00 9.22 5.72
C HIS A 467 -22.58 9.06 6.27
N THR A 468 -21.71 8.30 5.59
CA THR A 468 -20.32 8.13 5.97
C THR A 468 -19.44 9.18 5.30
N PRO A 469 -18.73 10.03 6.07
CA PRO A 469 -17.79 11.00 5.51
C PRO A 469 -16.57 10.38 4.84
N THR A 470 -15.96 11.12 3.90
CA THR A 470 -14.64 10.81 3.34
C THR A 470 -13.62 10.51 4.46
N GLY A 471 -12.81 9.46 4.28
CA GLY A 471 -11.80 9.05 5.26
C GLY A 471 -12.34 8.50 6.58
N SER A 472 -13.66 8.34 6.72
CA SER A 472 -14.31 7.87 7.95
C SER A 472 -14.84 6.44 7.81
N SER A 473 -15.03 5.78 8.95
CA SER A 473 -15.65 4.47 9.03
C SER A 473 -17.16 4.61 9.15
N ALA A 474 -17.94 3.74 8.52
CA ALA A 474 -19.39 3.67 8.75
C ALA A 474 -19.77 3.39 10.21
N GLN A 475 -18.85 2.84 11.00
CA GLN A 475 -19.03 2.66 12.44
C GLN A 475 -19.03 3.98 13.22
N ASP A 476 -18.57 5.07 12.61
CA ASP A 476 -18.56 6.42 13.20
C ASP A 476 -19.83 7.22 12.85
N ASN A 477 -20.76 6.64 12.08
CA ASN A 477 -22.02 7.27 11.73
C ASN A 477 -22.96 7.39 12.95
N ASP A 478 -23.99 8.24 12.84
CA ASP A 478 -25.07 8.30 13.82
C ASP A 478 -25.84 6.97 13.89
N GLU A 479 -26.52 6.71 15.02
CA GLU A 479 -27.13 5.41 15.34
C GLU A 479 -28.10 4.87 14.28
N GLU A 480 -28.80 5.77 13.58
CA GLU A 480 -29.70 5.44 12.47
C GLU A 480 -28.96 4.85 11.25
N TYR A 481 -27.70 5.26 11.04
CA TYR A 481 -26.89 4.93 9.86
C TYR A 481 -25.70 4.03 10.19
N LEU A 482 -25.78 3.27 11.29
CA LEU A 482 -24.78 2.25 11.62
C LEU A 482 -25.02 0.96 10.81
N PRO A 483 -23.96 0.23 10.42
CA PRO A 483 -24.10 -1.07 9.76
C PRO A 483 -24.83 -2.09 10.63
N ARG A 484 -25.88 -2.71 10.08
CA ARG A 484 -26.68 -3.76 10.74
C ARG A 484 -26.48 -5.11 10.06
N LYS A 485 -26.69 -6.18 10.83
CA LYS A 485 -26.81 -7.53 10.29
C LYS A 485 -28.19 -7.72 9.66
N VAL A 486 -28.36 -8.82 8.93
CA VAL A 486 -29.66 -9.24 8.36
C VAL A 486 -30.76 -9.36 9.42
N ASP A 487 -30.42 -9.75 10.65
CA ASP A 487 -31.35 -9.84 11.78
C ASP A 487 -31.63 -8.48 12.46
N GLY A 488 -31.13 -7.36 11.91
CA GLY A 488 -31.28 -6.01 12.44
C GLY A 488 -30.38 -5.66 13.62
N SER A 489 -29.66 -6.65 14.19
CA SER A 489 -28.73 -6.42 15.29
C SER A 489 -27.48 -5.65 14.82
N ARG A 490 -26.85 -4.92 15.73
CA ARG A 490 -25.59 -4.22 15.43
C ARG A 490 -24.54 -5.22 14.99
N SER A 491 -23.84 -4.91 13.91
CA SER A 491 -22.69 -5.70 13.50
C SER A 491 -21.59 -5.61 14.56
N GLY A 492 -21.31 -6.71 15.26
CA GLY A 492 -20.23 -6.80 16.26
C GLY A 492 -18.82 -6.84 15.65
N ALA A 493 -18.69 -6.58 14.35
CA ALA A 493 -17.42 -6.56 13.65
C ALA A 493 -16.52 -5.45 14.20
N LYS A 494 -15.59 -5.81 15.09
CA LYS A 494 -14.61 -4.89 15.70
C LYS A 494 -13.50 -4.41 14.73
N PHE A 495 -13.71 -4.55 13.43
CA PHE A 495 -12.72 -4.14 12.43
C PHE A 495 -12.88 -2.65 12.15
N GLN A 496 -11.87 -1.85 12.54
CA GLN A 496 -11.81 -0.41 12.26
C GLN A 496 -11.85 -0.05 10.76
N SER A 497 -11.89 -1.04 9.86
CA SER A 497 -11.88 -0.89 8.40
C SER A 497 -13.19 -1.24 7.71
N TYR A 498 -14.22 -1.70 8.43
CA TYR A 498 -15.50 -2.10 7.84
C TYR A 498 -16.22 -0.89 7.23
N ASN A 499 -16.55 -0.94 5.93
CA ASN A 499 -17.19 0.16 5.19
C ASN A 499 -16.49 1.53 5.39
N MET A 500 -15.16 1.52 5.41
CA MET A 500 -14.36 2.75 5.60
C MET A 500 -14.10 3.43 4.26
N ARG A 501 -14.53 4.68 4.10
CA ARG A 501 -14.22 5.51 2.92
C ARG A 501 -12.73 5.80 2.84
N ASN A 502 -12.17 5.70 1.63
CA ASN A 502 -10.83 6.19 1.37
C ASN A 502 -10.75 7.72 1.49
N CYS A 503 -9.54 8.28 1.54
CA CYS A 503 -9.32 9.71 1.62
C CYS A 503 -8.75 10.24 0.30
N TRP A 504 -9.30 11.35 -0.20
CA TRP A 504 -8.87 11.97 -1.46
C TRP A 504 -7.38 12.34 -1.50
N GLY A 505 -6.85 12.87 -0.39
CA GLY A 505 -5.46 13.31 -0.28
C GLY A 505 -4.45 12.17 -0.09
N MET A 506 -4.89 10.92 -0.19
CA MET A 506 -4.10 9.74 0.13
C MET A 506 -4.15 8.73 -1.02
N PRO A 507 -3.09 7.91 -1.22
CA PRO A 507 -3.21 6.71 -2.03
C PRO A 507 -4.23 5.75 -1.40
N ALA A 508 -4.90 4.94 -2.23
CA ALA A 508 -5.79 3.89 -1.77
C ALA A 508 -5.05 2.89 -0.87
N ALA A 509 -5.80 2.19 -0.02
CA ALA A 509 -5.31 0.97 0.60
C ALA A 509 -4.97 -0.09 -0.48
N THR A 510 -4.31 -1.18 -0.09
CA THR A 510 -4.06 -2.31 -0.98
C THR A 510 -5.36 -2.80 -1.61
N ILE A 511 -5.43 -2.77 -2.95
CA ILE A 511 -6.51 -3.40 -3.69
C ILE A 511 -6.30 -4.92 -3.62
N MET A 512 -7.34 -5.64 -3.20
CA MET A 512 -7.34 -7.09 -3.07
C MET A 512 -8.28 -7.72 -4.12
N GLN A 513 -8.27 -9.05 -4.23
CA GLN A 513 -9.35 -9.77 -4.90
C GLN A 513 -10.70 -9.41 -4.26
N HIS A 514 -11.79 -9.54 -5.01
CA HIS A 514 -13.14 -9.14 -4.57
C HIS A 514 -13.20 -7.70 -4.00
N ASN A 515 -12.51 -6.76 -4.65
CA ASN A 515 -12.47 -5.34 -4.23
C ASN A 515 -13.81 -4.60 -4.40
N ASP A 516 -14.80 -5.25 -5.00
CA ASP A 516 -16.21 -4.89 -5.03
C ASP A 516 -16.93 -5.13 -3.69
N ASN A 517 -16.36 -5.93 -2.78
CA ASN A 517 -16.96 -6.19 -1.46
C ASN A 517 -16.71 -5.03 -0.48
N PRO A 518 -17.76 -4.31 -0.04
CA PRO A 518 -17.63 -3.14 0.83
C PRO A 518 -17.21 -3.50 2.28
N GLY A 519 -17.58 -4.69 2.75
CA GLY A 519 -17.37 -5.12 4.14
C GLY A 519 -16.01 -5.80 4.40
N GLY A 520 -15.36 -6.32 3.35
CA GLY A 520 -14.11 -7.08 3.48
C GLY A 520 -12.84 -6.24 3.43
N HIS A 521 -12.89 -5.09 2.75
CA HIS A 521 -11.68 -4.37 2.33
C HIS A 521 -11.85 -2.85 2.41
N LYS A 522 -10.73 -2.11 2.40
CA LYS A 522 -10.73 -0.64 2.35
C LYS A 522 -10.86 -0.15 0.90
N THR A 523 -11.98 -0.48 0.26
CA THR A 523 -12.22 -0.27 -1.18
C THR A 523 -13.35 0.70 -1.46
N ILE A 524 -13.95 1.31 -0.43
CA ILE A 524 -15.00 2.30 -0.58
C ILE A 524 -14.44 3.60 -1.18
N HIS A 525 -15.14 4.15 -2.17
CA HIS A 525 -14.80 5.40 -2.81
C HIS A 525 -14.80 6.58 -1.79
N PRO A 526 -13.91 7.57 -1.93
CA PRO A 526 -13.84 8.68 -0.98
C PRO A 526 -15.13 9.51 -0.87
N GLY A 527 -15.86 9.67 -1.98
CA GLY A 527 -17.09 10.48 -2.07
C GLY A 527 -16.84 11.98 -1.86
N ARG A 528 -17.83 12.80 -2.17
CA ARG A 528 -17.83 14.27 -1.96
C ARG A 528 -19.08 14.63 -1.15
N PRO A 529 -19.00 15.56 -0.18
CA PRO A 529 -20.18 15.92 0.58
C PRO A 529 -21.14 16.78 -0.26
N LEU A 530 -22.43 16.58 -0.04
CA LEU A 530 -23.55 17.23 -0.70
C LEU A 530 -24.20 18.26 0.23
N SER A 531 -24.99 19.16 -0.33
CA SER A 531 -25.67 20.25 0.41
C SER A 531 -26.76 19.74 1.37
N ASP A 532 -27.36 18.59 1.08
CA ASP A 532 -28.29 17.88 1.97
C ASP A 532 -27.58 17.16 3.13
N GLY A 533 -26.25 17.27 3.16
CA GLY A 533 -25.41 16.64 4.16
C GLY A 533 -25.03 15.18 3.84
N THR A 534 -25.51 14.58 2.77
CA THR A 534 -25.06 13.24 2.40
C THR A 534 -23.72 13.28 1.63
N TRP A 535 -23.24 12.13 1.17
CA TRP A 535 -22.04 12.00 0.34
C TRP A 535 -22.33 11.28 -0.97
N THR A 536 -21.67 11.75 -2.04
CA THR A 536 -21.63 11.07 -3.33
C THR A 536 -20.92 9.72 -3.25
N ASP A 537 -21.05 8.93 -4.33
CA ASP A 537 -20.37 7.65 -4.51
C ASP A 537 -20.48 6.72 -3.30
N PRO A 538 -21.69 6.37 -2.85
CA PRO A 538 -21.90 5.42 -1.75
C PRO A 538 -21.63 3.97 -2.21
N ARG A 539 -20.41 3.71 -2.68
CA ARG A 539 -20.00 2.49 -3.38
C ARG A 539 -18.52 2.15 -3.18
N THR A 540 -18.15 0.93 -3.55
CA THR A 540 -16.75 0.56 -3.81
C THR A 540 -16.22 1.23 -5.09
N PHE A 541 -14.92 1.12 -5.31
CA PHE A 541 -14.32 1.53 -6.59
C PHE A 541 -14.92 0.77 -7.77
N SER A 542 -15.20 1.47 -8.86
CA SER A 542 -15.52 0.85 -10.15
C SER A 542 -14.27 0.16 -10.70
N VAL A 543 -14.45 -0.75 -11.66
CA VAL A 543 -13.32 -1.44 -12.29
C VAL A 543 -12.38 -0.43 -12.97
N PHE A 544 -12.91 0.58 -13.65
CA PHE A 544 -12.09 1.63 -14.28
C PHE A 544 -11.24 2.41 -13.28
N GLU A 545 -11.78 2.76 -12.11
CA GLU A 545 -11.00 3.38 -11.04
C GLU A 545 -9.89 2.46 -10.53
N VAL A 546 -10.17 1.16 -10.37
CA VAL A 546 -9.17 0.17 -9.93
C VAL A 546 -8.02 0.07 -10.94
N ILE A 547 -8.29 0.13 -12.25
CA ILE A 547 -7.27 0.17 -13.32
C ILE A 547 -6.33 1.36 -13.07
N LEU A 548 -6.87 2.57 -12.95
CA LEU A 548 -6.08 3.79 -12.75
C LEU A 548 -5.31 3.77 -11.42
N ILE A 549 -5.94 3.32 -10.33
CA ILE A 549 -5.32 3.20 -9.00
C ILE A 549 -4.13 2.22 -9.01
N THR A 550 -4.21 1.18 -9.82
CA THR A 550 -3.16 0.15 -9.99
C THR A 550 -1.97 0.67 -10.80
N GLY A 551 -2.08 1.85 -11.42
CA GLY A 551 -1.03 2.46 -12.22
C GLY A 551 -1.07 2.05 -13.69
N LEU A 552 -2.16 1.41 -14.12
CA LEU A 552 -2.47 1.14 -15.52
C LEU A 552 -3.08 2.40 -16.17
N ASP A 553 -3.03 2.43 -17.50
CA ASP A 553 -3.61 3.49 -18.30
C ASP A 553 -5.08 3.17 -18.61
N GLY A 554 -5.91 4.20 -18.87
CA GLY A 554 -7.37 4.02 -19.06
C GLY A 554 -7.76 3.20 -20.29
N ASN A 555 -6.82 2.92 -21.19
CA ASN A 555 -6.98 2.07 -22.37
C ASN A 555 -6.41 0.66 -22.18
N TYR A 556 -6.15 0.23 -20.94
CA TYR A 556 -5.68 -1.12 -20.63
C TYR A 556 -6.55 -2.19 -21.31
N PHE A 557 -5.90 -3.16 -21.94
CA PHE A 557 -6.58 -4.21 -22.70
C PHE A 557 -7.29 -5.20 -21.76
N ILE A 558 -8.60 -5.31 -21.92
CA ILE A 558 -9.45 -6.30 -21.28
C ILE A 558 -10.23 -7.02 -22.38
N PRO A 559 -10.12 -8.36 -22.52
CA PRO A 559 -10.90 -9.12 -23.48
C PRO A 559 -12.40 -8.94 -23.28
N ASP A 560 -13.17 -8.89 -24.35
CA ASP A 560 -14.62 -8.66 -24.26
C ASP A 560 -15.38 -9.81 -23.59
N TRP A 561 -14.78 -11.00 -23.51
CA TRP A 561 -15.33 -12.15 -22.81
C TRP A 561 -15.02 -12.16 -21.30
N ALA A 562 -14.10 -11.32 -20.83
CA ALA A 562 -13.72 -11.29 -19.42
C ALA A 562 -14.84 -10.65 -18.59
N ASP A 563 -15.36 -11.39 -17.62
CA ASP A 563 -16.35 -10.87 -16.69
C ASP A 563 -15.72 -10.00 -15.60
N GLU A 564 -16.56 -9.24 -14.90
CA GLU A 564 -16.14 -8.30 -13.86
C GLU A 564 -15.40 -9.01 -12.70
N GLU A 565 -15.82 -10.23 -12.34
CA GLU A 565 -15.19 -10.98 -11.26
C GLU A 565 -13.74 -11.35 -11.60
N LEU A 566 -13.51 -11.90 -12.80
CA LEU A 566 -12.18 -12.20 -13.30
C LEU A 566 -11.31 -10.94 -13.34
N ILE A 567 -11.84 -9.83 -13.88
CA ILE A 567 -11.11 -8.55 -13.96
C ILE A 567 -10.69 -8.06 -12.57
N ARG A 568 -11.61 -8.07 -11.60
CA ARG A 568 -11.31 -7.63 -10.22
C ARG A 568 -10.31 -8.54 -9.54
N ASN A 569 -10.37 -9.85 -9.78
CA ASN A 569 -9.44 -10.81 -9.22
C ASN A 569 -8.03 -10.64 -9.78
N VAL A 570 -7.88 -10.46 -11.10
CA VAL A 570 -6.55 -10.25 -11.70
C VAL A 570 -5.91 -8.92 -11.26
N LEU A 571 -6.71 -7.85 -11.15
CA LEU A 571 -6.24 -6.55 -10.65
C LEU A 571 -5.90 -6.60 -9.14
N GLY A 572 -6.64 -7.38 -8.35
CA GLY A 572 -6.36 -7.59 -6.93
C GLY A 572 -5.06 -8.37 -6.66
N ASP A 573 -4.75 -9.33 -7.54
CA ASP A 573 -3.56 -10.20 -7.42
C ASP A 573 -2.28 -9.53 -7.93
N CYS A 574 -2.39 -8.63 -8.90
CA CYS A 574 -1.23 -8.16 -9.66
C CYS A 574 -0.08 -7.57 -8.83
N LEU A 575 1.13 -7.71 -9.38
CA LEU A 575 2.21 -6.77 -9.14
C LEU A 575 1.85 -5.45 -9.83
N LEU A 576 2.09 -4.32 -9.16
CA LEU A 576 1.79 -3.01 -9.70
C LEU A 576 2.76 -2.66 -10.85
N PRO A 577 2.26 -2.36 -12.08
CA PRO A 577 3.11 -2.21 -13.26
C PRO A 577 4.19 -1.13 -13.14
N ASN A 578 3.90 0.02 -12.52
CA ASN A 578 4.90 1.08 -12.35
C ASN A 578 6.04 0.66 -11.40
N VAL A 579 5.77 -0.21 -10.43
CA VAL A 579 6.80 -0.76 -9.54
C VAL A 579 7.72 -1.68 -10.33
N ASN A 580 7.14 -2.60 -11.12
CA ASN A 580 7.90 -3.53 -11.92
C ASN A 580 8.73 -2.82 -12.99
N LEU A 581 8.15 -1.81 -13.64
CA LEU A 581 8.85 -0.92 -14.58
C LEU A 581 10.06 -0.24 -13.92
N ALA A 582 9.86 0.37 -12.75
CA ALA A 582 10.94 1.03 -12.03
C ALA A 582 12.05 0.04 -11.63
N LEU A 583 11.70 -1.14 -11.12
CA LEU A 583 12.67 -2.19 -10.77
C LEU A 583 13.44 -2.65 -12.00
N CYS A 584 12.74 -3.03 -13.08
CA CYS A 584 13.35 -3.55 -14.31
C CYS A 584 14.16 -2.49 -15.08
N SER A 585 13.90 -1.20 -14.87
CA SER A 585 14.75 -0.13 -15.40
C SER A 585 16.15 -0.15 -14.77
N MET A 586 16.30 -0.68 -13.56
CA MET A 586 17.57 -0.73 -12.83
C MET A 586 18.40 -2.01 -13.13
N ILE A 587 18.00 -2.84 -14.10
CA ILE A 587 18.72 -4.06 -14.45
C ILE A 587 20.15 -3.69 -14.91
N PRO A 588 21.21 -4.20 -14.24
CA PRO A 588 22.59 -3.89 -14.60
C PRO A 588 22.96 -4.37 -16.01
N GLY A 589 23.84 -3.64 -16.69
CA GLY A 589 24.35 -4.03 -18.02
C GLY A 589 23.39 -3.77 -19.18
N ARG A 590 22.36 -2.93 -18.97
CA ARG A 590 21.44 -2.47 -20.03
C ARG A 590 21.75 -1.08 -20.59
N GLU A 591 22.72 -0.40 -20.00
CA GLU A 591 23.14 0.98 -20.31
C GLU A 591 23.96 1.17 -21.58
#